data_AF-A0A2S5LQA0-F1
#
_entry.id   AF-A0A2S5LQA0-F1
#
_cell.length_a   1.000
_cell.length_b   1.000
_cell.length_c   1.000
_cell.angle_alpha   90.00
_cell.angle_beta   90.00
_cell.angle_gamma   90.00
#
_symmetry.space_group_name_H-M   'P 1'
#
loop_
_entity.id
_entity.type
_entity.pdbx_description
1 polymer ?
#
loop_
_entity_poly.entity_id
_entity_poly.type
_entity_poly.pdbx_seq_one_letter_code
_entity_poly.pdbx_strand_id
1 'polypeptide(L)'
;PMRLFVDLGSRRAIAVLAMFASGLFGPLLGPFLAARMAYDAIFGALLAPVAPLEVALSTLWCCLAIAGAISLILPLAMGMRRCGLTRFRRALLYLPLWLMMLSIAAWRALYELWRRPFHWEKTEHGLTMRSVLDVETEVDPFVSREEPLFDQEAGA
;
A
#
# COMPACT_ATOMS: atom_id res chain seq x y z
N PRO A 1 20.31 -11.75 -4.58
CA PRO A 1 19.32 -12.69 -4.00
C PRO A 1 19.85 -13.55 -2.84
N MET A 2 21.07 -14.12 -2.92
CA MET A 2 21.63 -14.99 -1.88
C MET A 2 21.80 -14.32 -0.51
N ARG A 3 22.22 -13.05 -0.48
CA ARG A 3 22.42 -12.29 0.78
C ARG A 3 21.14 -12.17 1.63
N LEU A 4 19.96 -12.02 1.01
CA LEU A 4 18.69 -11.97 1.73
C LEU A 4 18.44 -13.24 2.56
N PHE A 5 18.76 -14.41 2.02
CA PHE A 5 18.58 -15.69 2.70
C PHE A 5 19.59 -15.88 3.83
N VAL A 6 20.81 -15.37 3.66
CA VAL A 6 21.85 -15.38 4.70
C VAL A 6 21.47 -14.45 5.86
N ASP A 7 20.99 -13.23 5.56
CA ASP A 7 20.73 -12.21 6.57
C ASP A 7 19.42 -12.45 7.35
N LEU A 8 18.36 -12.95 6.69
CA LEU A 8 17.04 -13.15 7.31
C LEU A 8 16.75 -14.62 7.69
N GLY A 9 17.48 -15.57 7.12
CA GLY A 9 17.12 -16.99 7.15
C GLY A 9 15.96 -17.34 6.20
N SER A 10 15.90 -18.60 5.77
CA SER A 10 15.02 -19.05 4.68
C SER A 10 13.54 -18.77 4.92
N ARG A 11 13.04 -18.97 6.15
CA ARG A 11 11.62 -18.75 6.48
C ARG A 11 11.20 -17.30 6.32
N ARG A 12 12.02 -16.36 6.82
CA ARG A 12 11.71 -14.92 6.75
C ARG A 12 11.91 -14.38 5.33
N ALA A 13 12.94 -14.84 4.63
CA ALA A 13 13.17 -14.49 3.23
C ALA A 13 11.98 -14.91 2.34
N ILE A 14 11.48 -16.14 2.49
CA ILE A 14 10.30 -16.62 1.76
C ILE A 14 9.06 -15.77 2.09
N ALA A 15 8.84 -15.43 3.36
CA ALA A 15 7.72 -14.59 3.76
C ALA A 15 7.77 -13.20 3.10
N VAL A 16 8.95 -12.56 3.07
CA VAL A 16 9.15 -11.27 2.41
C VAL A 16 8.88 -11.38 0.91
N LEU A 17 9.44 -12.39 0.24
CA LEU A 17 9.20 -12.63 -1.17
C LEU A 17 7.71 -12.88 -1.47
N ALA A 18 7.03 -13.66 -0.62
CA ALA A 18 5.60 -13.91 -0.75
C ALA A 18 4.78 -12.62 -0.59
N MET A 19 5.14 -11.74 0.35
CA MET A 19 4.49 -10.44 0.52
C MET A 19 4.66 -9.56 -0.73
N PHE A 20 5.88 -9.44 -1.26
CA PHE A 20 6.12 -8.67 -2.49
C PHE A 20 5.37 -9.26 -3.70
N ALA A 21 5.46 -10.57 -3.88
CA ALA A 21 4.75 -11.26 -4.96
C ALA A 21 3.24 -11.04 -4.82
N SER A 22 2.67 -11.19 -3.62
CA SER A 22 1.24 -10.94 -3.38
C SER A 22 0.83 -9.49 -3.65
N GLY A 23 1.67 -8.51 -3.29
CA GLY A 23 1.42 -7.10 -3.54
C GLY A 23 1.42 -6.74 -5.03
N LEU A 24 2.16 -7.49 -5.84
CA LEU A 24 2.16 -7.35 -7.29
C LEU A 24 1.00 -8.13 -7.94
N PHE A 25 0.94 -9.45 -7.73
CA PHE A 25 -0.03 -10.31 -8.41
C PHE A 25 -1.47 -10.09 -7.94
N GLY A 26 -1.67 -9.68 -6.67
CA GLY A 26 -2.99 -9.44 -6.10
C GLY A 26 -3.79 -8.40 -6.90
N PRO A 27 -3.30 -7.17 -7.08
CA PRO A 27 -3.97 -6.16 -7.90
C PRO A 27 -4.08 -6.54 -9.38
N LEU A 28 -3.09 -7.24 -9.97
CA LEU A 28 -3.14 -7.61 -11.38
C LEU A 28 -4.21 -8.66 -11.69
N LEU A 29 -4.27 -9.72 -10.88
CA LEU A 29 -5.11 -10.91 -11.12
C LEU A 29 -6.41 -10.89 -10.32
N GLY A 30 -6.43 -10.20 -9.18
CA GLY A 30 -7.53 -10.14 -8.23
C GLY A 30 -8.90 -9.89 -8.84
N PRO A 31 -9.14 -8.83 -9.64
CA PRO A 31 -10.45 -8.59 -10.24
C PRO A 31 -10.87 -9.69 -11.20
N PHE A 32 -9.95 -10.26 -11.98
CA PHE A 32 -10.27 -11.34 -12.91
C PHE A 32 -10.64 -12.63 -12.18
N LEU A 33 -9.90 -12.98 -11.13
CA LEU A 33 -10.19 -14.15 -10.30
C LEU A 33 -11.51 -13.97 -9.53
N ALA A 34 -11.75 -12.77 -8.99
CA ALA A 34 -13.01 -12.43 -8.33
C ALA A 34 -14.20 -12.46 -9.30
N ALA A 35 -14.03 -11.93 -10.52
CA ALA A 35 -15.06 -11.97 -11.56
C ALA A 35 -15.35 -13.42 -12.01
N ARG A 36 -14.30 -14.23 -12.21
CA ARG A 36 -14.44 -15.66 -12.54
C ARG A 36 -15.22 -16.41 -11.46
N MET A 37 -14.88 -16.16 -10.19
CA MET A 37 -15.56 -16.75 -9.03
C MET A 37 -17.02 -16.30 -8.93
N ALA A 38 -17.30 -15.01 -9.14
CA ALA A 38 -18.66 -14.49 -9.14
C ALA A 38 -19.50 -15.10 -10.28
N TYR A 39 -18.92 -15.22 -11.48
CA TYR A 39 -19.57 -15.88 -12.61
C TYR A 39 -19.88 -17.35 -12.28
N ASP A 40 -18.93 -18.08 -11.72
CA ASP A 40 -19.12 -19.47 -11.29
C ASP A 40 -20.17 -19.63 -10.20
N ALA A 41 -20.25 -18.67 -9.27
CA ALA A 41 -21.23 -18.70 -8.20
C ALA A 41 -22.67 -18.43 -8.70
N ILE A 42 -22.83 -17.63 -9.75
CA ILE A 42 -24.15 -17.23 -10.28
C ILE A 42 -24.63 -18.19 -11.37
N PHE A 43 -23.74 -18.58 -12.29
CA PHE A 43 -24.08 -19.31 -13.52
C PHE A 43 -23.42 -20.68 -13.62
N GLY A 44 -22.43 -20.97 -12.78
CA GLY A 44 -21.62 -22.18 -12.85
C GLY A 44 -22.05 -23.28 -11.90
N ALA A 45 -21.31 -24.39 -11.96
CA ALA A 45 -21.50 -25.56 -11.09
C ALA A 45 -20.85 -25.40 -9.71
N LEU A 46 -20.42 -24.19 -9.31
CA LEU A 46 -19.70 -23.97 -8.04
C LEU A 46 -20.51 -24.43 -6.83
N LEU A 47 -21.84 -24.34 -6.92
CA LEU A 47 -22.80 -24.76 -5.91
C LEU A 47 -23.57 -26.03 -6.29
N ALA A 48 -23.32 -26.59 -7.48
CA ALA A 48 -23.89 -27.85 -7.95
C ALA A 48 -22.83 -28.76 -8.59
N PRO A 49 -21.72 -29.08 -7.88
CA PRO A 49 -20.69 -29.95 -8.42
C PRO A 49 -21.21 -31.39 -8.54
N VAL A 50 -20.96 -32.04 -9.67
CA VAL A 50 -21.47 -33.39 -9.95
C VAL A 50 -20.37 -34.44 -9.83
N ALA A 51 -19.13 -34.07 -10.17
CA ALA A 51 -17.96 -34.93 -10.05
C ALA A 51 -17.19 -34.69 -8.74
N PRO A 52 -16.56 -35.72 -8.13
CA PRO A 52 -15.80 -35.57 -6.88
C PRO A 52 -14.62 -34.59 -6.99
N LEU A 53 -14.00 -34.48 -8.18
CA LEU A 53 -12.96 -33.49 -8.43
C LEU A 53 -13.51 -32.05 -8.39
N GLU A 54 -14.71 -31.83 -8.94
CA GLU A 54 -15.37 -30.51 -8.92
C GLU A 54 -15.74 -30.09 -7.51
N VAL A 55 -16.17 -31.05 -6.67
CA VAL A 55 -16.43 -30.79 -5.24
C VAL A 55 -15.16 -30.33 -4.54
N ALA A 56 -14.04 -31.02 -4.76
CA ALA A 56 -12.75 -30.68 -4.15
C ALA A 56 -12.26 -29.29 -4.59
N LEU A 57 -12.33 -29.00 -5.89
CA LEU A 57 -11.94 -27.69 -6.43
C LEU A 57 -12.85 -26.57 -5.93
N SER A 58 -14.17 -26.77 -5.93
CA SER A 58 -15.13 -25.76 -5.44
C SER A 58 -14.93 -25.48 -3.95
N THR A 59 -14.69 -26.53 -3.15
CA THR A 59 -14.37 -26.38 -1.73
C THR A 59 -13.08 -25.59 -1.53
N LEU A 60 -12.02 -25.91 -2.28
CA LEU A 60 -10.75 -25.18 -2.22
C LEU A 60 -10.92 -23.70 -2.59
N TRP A 61 -11.67 -23.41 -3.65
CA TRP A 61 -11.99 -22.04 -4.07
C TRP A 61 -12.72 -21.26 -2.98
N CYS A 62 -13.76 -21.85 -2.37
CA CYS A 62 -14.51 -21.24 -1.29
C CYS A 62 -13.64 -21.01 -0.05
N CYS A 63 -12.84 -22.00 0.35
CA CYS A 63 -11.91 -21.86 1.47
C CYS A 63 -10.91 -20.73 1.22
N LEU A 64 -10.34 -20.64 0.02
CA LEU A 64 -9.40 -19.59 -0.35
C LEU A 64 -10.06 -18.22 -0.34
N ALA A 65 -11.28 -18.10 -0.86
CA ALA A 65 -12.04 -16.85 -0.88
C ALA A 65 -12.35 -16.35 0.54
N ILE A 66 -12.82 -17.24 1.43
CA ILE A 66 -13.12 -16.91 2.82
C ILE A 66 -11.85 -16.54 3.58
N ALA A 67 -10.80 -17.35 3.48
CA ALA A 67 -9.52 -17.08 4.14
C ALA A 67 -8.90 -15.77 3.63
N GLY A 68 -9.01 -15.48 2.34
CA GLY A 68 -8.58 -14.23 1.72
C GLY A 68 -9.36 -13.03 2.23
N ALA A 69 -10.69 -13.12 2.29
CA ALA A 69 -11.54 -12.05 2.82
C ALA A 69 -11.23 -11.75 4.29
N ILE A 70 -11.04 -12.79 5.11
CA ILE A 70 -10.64 -12.67 6.52
C ILE A 70 -9.25 -12.00 6.62
N SER A 71 -8.29 -12.46 5.83
CA SER A 71 -6.92 -11.92 5.80
C SER A 71 -6.86 -10.45 5.37
N LEU A 72 -7.82 -10.01 4.54
CA LEU A 72 -7.94 -8.61 4.13
C LEU A 72 -8.63 -7.76 5.22
N ILE A 73 -9.77 -8.22 5.75
CA ILE A 73 -10.63 -7.43 6.63
C ILE A 73 -10.07 -7.33 8.05
N LEU A 74 -9.50 -8.42 8.61
CA LEU A 74 -9.04 -8.42 10.00
C LEU A 74 -7.92 -7.41 10.27
N PRO A 75 -6.84 -7.33 9.47
CA PRO A 75 -5.79 -6.33 9.71
C PRO A 75 -6.30 -4.90 9.58
N LEU A 76 -7.19 -4.64 8.60
CA LEU A 76 -7.86 -3.34 8.44
C LEU A 76 -8.69 -2.99 9.67
N ALA A 77 -9.50 -3.93 10.16
CA ALA A 77 -10.32 -3.73 11.36
C ALA A 77 -9.48 -3.52 12.62
N MET A 78 -8.40 -4.28 12.80
CA MET A 78 -7.46 -4.11 13.90
C MET A 78 -6.74 -2.76 13.83
N GLY A 79 -6.30 -2.35 12.65
CA GLY A 79 -5.68 -1.04 12.40
C GLY A 79 -6.63 0.11 12.75
N MET A 80 -7.88 0.06 12.26
CA MET A 80 -8.89 1.06 12.61
C MET A 80 -9.14 1.16 14.11
N ARG A 81 -9.18 0.02 14.84
CA ARG A 81 -9.35 0.02 16.29
C ARG A 81 -8.16 0.64 17.01
N ARG A 82 -6.94 0.27 16.61
CA ARG A 82 -5.71 0.80 17.22
C ARG A 82 -5.53 2.30 16.98
N CYS A 83 -5.97 2.80 15.82
CA CYS A 83 -5.90 4.22 15.48
C CYS A 83 -7.13 5.04 15.94
N GLY A 84 -8.12 4.43 16.61
CA GLY A 84 -9.35 5.13 17.03
C GLY A 84 -10.30 5.53 15.89
N LEU A 85 -10.12 4.99 14.68
CA LEU A 85 -10.88 5.34 13.46
C LEU A 85 -12.19 4.53 13.30
N THR A 86 -12.72 3.93 14.37
CA THR A 86 -13.90 3.05 14.31
C THR A 86 -15.16 3.74 13.78
N ARG A 87 -15.24 5.07 13.88
CA ARG A 87 -16.30 5.90 13.26
C ARG A 87 -16.38 5.70 11.75
N PHE A 88 -15.25 5.44 11.09
CA PHE A 88 -15.15 5.25 9.65
C PHE A 88 -15.33 3.79 9.20
N ARG A 89 -15.90 2.91 10.04
CA ARG A 89 -16.16 1.50 9.66
C ARG A 89 -16.93 1.35 8.34
N ARG A 90 -17.80 2.31 7.99
CA ARG A 90 -18.54 2.32 6.71
C ARG A 90 -17.61 2.44 5.51
N ALA A 91 -16.40 2.96 5.67
CA ALA A 91 -15.39 3.03 4.62
C ALA A 91 -15.01 1.63 4.10
N LEU A 92 -15.12 0.57 4.92
CA LEU A 92 -14.89 -0.80 4.46
C LEU A 92 -15.88 -1.24 3.36
N LEU A 93 -17.06 -0.62 3.25
CA LEU A 93 -17.99 -0.90 2.15
C LEU A 93 -17.42 -0.45 0.79
N TYR A 94 -16.52 0.54 0.79
CA TYR A 94 -15.84 1.01 -0.41
C TYR A 94 -14.54 0.25 -0.70
N LEU A 95 -14.18 -0.74 0.13
CA LEU A 95 -13.01 -1.59 -0.09
C LEU A 95 -12.99 -2.28 -1.47
N PRO A 96 -14.08 -2.91 -1.97
CA PRO A 96 -14.06 -3.51 -3.31
C PRO A 96 -13.81 -2.47 -4.41
N LEU A 97 -14.40 -1.28 -4.30
CA LEU A 97 -14.15 -0.19 -5.24
C LEU A 97 -12.68 0.25 -5.20
N TRP A 98 -12.12 0.40 -4.00
CA TRP A 98 -10.72 0.74 -3.81
C TRP A 98 -9.78 -0.31 -4.41
N LEU A 99 -10.11 -1.60 -4.27
CA LEU A 99 -9.34 -2.69 -4.89
C LEU A 99 -9.40 -2.66 -6.42
N MET A 100 -10.54 -2.27 -7.02
CA MET A 100 -10.63 -2.07 -8.47
C MET A 100 -9.73 -0.91 -8.93
N MET A 101 -9.76 0.21 -8.22
CA MET A 101 -8.87 1.35 -8.51
C MET A 101 -7.39 0.95 -8.40
N LEU A 102 -7.04 0.16 -7.37
CA LEU A 102 -5.70 -0.37 -7.18
C LEU A 102 -5.27 -1.28 -8.35
N SER A 103 -6.19 -2.12 -8.85
CA SER A 103 -5.91 -2.96 -10.03
C SER A 103 -5.64 -2.13 -11.28
N ILE A 104 -6.47 -1.12 -11.54
CA ILE A 104 -6.28 -0.21 -12.68
C ILE A 104 -4.92 0.48 -12.61
N ALA A 105 -4.55 0.97 -11.42
CA ALA A 105 -3.24 1.59 -11.21
C ALA A 105 -2.09 0.61 -11.45
N ALA A 106 -2.23 -0.65 -11.03
CA ALA A 106 -1.22 -1.68 -11.25
C ALA A 106 -1.04 -2.03 -12.73
N TRP A 107 -2.14 -2.15 -13.48
CA TRP A 107 -2.09 -2.37 -14.93
C TRP A 107 -1.48 -1.18 -15.67
N ARG A 108 -1.80 0.05 -15.26
CA ARG A 108 -1.17 1.25 -15.80
C ARG A 108 0.34 1.25 -15.54
N ALA A 109 0.76 0.93 -14.31
CA ALA A 109 2.17 0.86 -13.95
C ALA A 109 2.92 -0.22 -14.77
N LEU A 110 2.30 -1.38 -15.02
CA LEU A 110 2.88 -2.42 -15.87
C LEU A 110 3.06 -1.93 -17.32
N TYR A 111 2.04 -1.26 -17.86
CA TYR A 111 2.08 -0.68 -19.19
C TYR A 111 3.17 0.40 -19.32
N GLU A 112 3.28 1.27 -18.32
CA GLU A 112 4.28 2.33 -18.27
C GLU A 112 5.69 1.76 -18.15
N LEU A 113 5.90 0.76 -17.31
CA LEU A 113 7.18 0.05 -17.21
C LEU A 113 7.60 -0.57 -18.54
N TRP A 114 6.66 -1.12 -19.31
CA TRP A 114 6.94 -1.69 -20.62
C TRP A 114 7.30 -0.62 -21.66
N ARG A 115 6.56 0.50 -21.70
CA ARG A 115 6.76 1.53 -22.73
C ARG A 115 7.84 2.55 -22.40
N ARG A 116 8.02 2.84 -21.11
CA ARG A 116 8.89 3.89 -20.58
C ARG A 116 9.54 3.41 -19.28
N PRO A 117 10.47 2.44 -19.34
CA PRO A 117 11.01 1.76 -18.15
C PRO A 117 11.71 2.69 -17.13
N PHE A 118 12.18 3.86 -17.57
CA PHE A 118 12.84 4.85 -16.73
C PHE A 118 12.00 6.12 -16.51
N HIS A 119 10.72 6.08 -16.88
CA HIS A 119 9.81 7.19 -16.61
C HIS A 119 9.25 7.06 -15.20
N TRP A 120 9.26 8.20 -14.50
CA TRP A 120 8.69 8.32 -13.18
C TRP A 120 7.83 9.58 -13.19
N GLU A 121 6.52 9.41 -13.15
CA GLU A 121 5.57 10.51 -12.95
C GLU A 121 5.66 10.98 -11.49
N LYS A 122 6.52 11.97 -11.22
CA LYS A 122 6.52 12.65 -9.92
C LYS A 122 5.21 13.41 -9.79
N THR A 123 4.40 13.04 -8.81
CA THR A 123 3.39 13.93 -8.26
C THR A 123 4.09 15.15 -7.64
N GLU A 124 3.72 16.36 -8.03
CA GLU A 124 4.23 17.61 -7.44
C GLU A 124 3.93 17.64 -5.93
N HIS A 125 4.91 17.26 -5.11
CA HIS A 125 4.82 17.33 -3.65
C HIS A 125 5.45 18.67 -3.21
N GLY A 126 4.68 19.52 -2.54
CA GLY A 126 5.16 20.82 -2.04
C GLY A 126 4.22 22.01 -2.22
N LEU A 127 3.06 21.83 -2.86
CA LEU A 127 2.04 22.89 -2.98
C LEU A 127 1.17 23.07 -1.73
N THR A 128 1.44 22.32 -0.65
CA THR A 128 0.90 22.65 0.68
C THR A 128 1.58 23.93 1.15
N MET A 129 0.99 25.06 0.76
CA MET A 129 1.12 26.39 1.34
C MET A 129 2.29 26.53 2.33
N ARG A 130 3.48 26.81 1.80
CA ARG A 130 4.42 27.71 2.49
C ARG A 130 3.92 29.14 2.25
N SER A 131 2.65 29.41 2.59
CA SER A 131 2.01 30.67 2.28
C SER A 131 2.00 31.55 3.52
N VAL A 132 2.71 32.68 3.41
CA VAL A 132 2.48 33.92 4.17
C VAL A 132 2.98 33.96 5.61
N LEU A 133 4.17 33.43 5.91
CA LEU A 133 4.93 33.87 7.10
C LEU A 133 6.42 34.20 6.84
N ASP A 134 6.97 33.89 5.65
CA ASP A 134 8.35 34.26 5.28
C ASP A 134 8.47 35.66 4.64
N VAL A 135 7.39 36.46 4.60
CA VAL A 135 7.43 37.83 4.03
C VAL A 135 7.76 38.90 5.09
N GLU A 136 7.72 38.58 6.39
CA GLU A 136 7.90 39.60 7.45
C GLU A 136 9.12 39.39 8.36
N THR A 137 9.98 38.43 8.03
CA THR A 137 11.29 38.29 8.68
C THR A 137 12.37 38.05 7.62
N GLU A 138 12.65 39.07 6.81
CA GLU A 138 13.99 39.26 6.26
C GLU A 138 14.92 39.65 7.41
N VAL A 139 15.16 38.71 8.32
CA VAL A 139 16.28 38.74 9.24
C VAL A 139 17.40 38.07 8.48
N ASP A 140 18.36 38.87 8.02
CA ASP A 140 19.57 38.40 7.36
C ASP A 140 20.25 37.32 8.21
N PRO A 141 20.29 36.05 7.77
CA PRO A 141 20.86 34.96 8.53
C PRO A 141 22.39 35.03 8.65
N PHE A 142 23.04 35.97 7.96
CA PHE A 142 24.49 36.20 7.98
C PHE A 142 24.92 37.41 8.81
N VAL A 143 23.98 38.15 9.42
CA VAL A 143 24.34 39.14 10.45
C VAL A 143 24.60 38.38 11.75
N SER A 144 25.84 37.92 11.90
CA SER A 144 26.38 37.51 13.19
C SER A 144 26.33 38.71 14.14
N ARG A 145 25.35 38.73 15.07
CA ARG A 145 25.42 39.58 16.27
C ARG A 145 26.49 39.05 17.24
N GLU A 146 27.70 38.91 16.75
CA GLU A 146 28.87 38.80 17.61
C GLU A 146 29.25 40.23 17.97
N GLU A 147 28.62 40.75 19.01
CA GLU A 147 29.22 41.80 19.82
C GLU A 147 30.58 41.26 20.30
N PRO A 148 31.71 41.90 19.95
CA PRO A 148 33.01 41.44 20.43
C PRO A 148 33.06 41.61 21.96
N LEU A 149 33.00 40.48 22.67
CA LEU A 149 33.00 40.37 24.14
C LEU A 149 34.32 40.85 24.80
N PHE A 150 35.24 41.51 24.09
CA PHE A 150 36.61 41.73 24.55
C PHE A 150 37.03 43.19 24.81
N ASP A 151 36.14 44.17 24.68
CA ASP A 151 36.50 45.59 24.93
C ASP A 151 36.03 46.15 26.29
N GLN A 152 35.61 45.31 27.24
CA GLN A 152 35.08 45.79 28.53
C GLN A 152 36.01 45.66 29.76
N GLU A 153 37.24 45.15 29.62
CA GLU A 153 38.22 45.10 30.72
C GLU A 153 39.57 45.73 30.33
N ALA A 154 39.57 47.03 30.06
CA ALA A 154 40.78 47.85 30.14
C ALA A 154 40.42 49.31 30.48
N GLY A 155 40.14 49.59 31.75
CA GLY A 155 40.13 50.96 32.26
C GLY A 155 39.14 51.24 33.38
N ALA A 156 39.49 50.85 34.61
CA ALA A 156 39.28 51.60 35.85
C ALA A 156 39.95 50.87 37.02
#